data_AF-A0A1I7TN35-F1
#
_entry.id   AF-A0A1I7TN35-F1
#
_cell.length_a   1.000
_cell.length_b   1.000
_cell.length_c   1.000
_cell.angle_alpha   90.00
_cell.angle_beta   90.00
_cell.angle_gamma   90.00
#
_symmetry.space_group_name_H-M   'P 1'
#
loop_
_entity.id
_entity.type
_entity.pdbx_description
1 polymer ?
#
loop_
_entity_poly.entity_id
_entity_poly.type
_entity_poly.pdbx_seq_one_letter_code
_entity_poly.pdbx_strand_id
1 'polypeptide(L)'
;MNPAHLFKLQVHRVHYYEDDEDEVYEKKMKLLLDILPIIAKKKKFERTIILTQDDKLIPLTTCNLNCNGYKCMAFPERALKQECSIMEAKLEEFRNGTFPFATCSMALLKKVAELELADHYIFFELPIEVSDIRRLLEIVESKADAVEKFLRIDVFTTELDDRDKWDALVLELDNRKMKVASFLREQPDETRKPRSTSQESVSSRKTEKRQRTPTPTSIYDIHVSADGKYRVPAKFLKFSTLSDDDDSDDGLEVVDRDYNSEEEYLPPWMLD
;
A
#
# COMPACT_ATOMS: atom_id res chain seq x y z
N MET A 1 37.41 -18.45 1.45
CA MET A 1 36.09 -18.99 1.85
C MET A 1 35.05 -17.99 1.39
N ASN A 2 34.08 -18.39 0.56
CA ASN A 2 32.95 -17.50 0.26
C ASN A 2 32.13 -17.39 1.56
N PRO A 3 31.89 -16.18 2.09
CA PRO A 3 30.92 -16.04 3.17
C PRO A 3 29.61 -16.65 2.69
N ALA A 4 29.06 -17.59 3.46
CA ALA A 4 27.73 -18.12 3.16
C ALA A 4 26.78 -16.91 3.13
N HIS A 5 26.13 -16.68 1.98
CA HIS A 5 25.24 -15.54 1.84
C HIS A 5 24.21 -15.57 2.97
N LEU A 6 24.22 -14.55 3.82
CA LEU A 6 23.30 -14.41 4.95
C LEU A 6 21.91 -13.98 4.50
N PHE A 7 21.53 -14.23 3.25
CA PHE A 7 20.22 -13.86 2.77
C PHE A 7 19.71 -14.76 1.64
N LYS A 8 18.39 -14.74 1.46
CA LYS A 8 17.67 -15.47 0.41
C LYS A 8 16.67 -14.53 -0.26
N LEU A 9 16.84 -14.31 -1.56
CA LEU A 9 15.90 -13.57 -2.41
C LEU A 9 15.07 -14.56 -3.22
N GLN A 10 13.75 -14.46 -3.16
CA GLN A 10 12.83 -15.22 -4.00
C GLN A 10 11.89 -14.28 -4.73
N VAL A 11 11.56 -14.63 -5.97
CA VAL A 11 10.62 -13.86 -6.79
C VAL A 11 9.40 -14.73 -7.05
N HIS A 12 8.23 -14.16 -6.79
CA HIS A 12 6.93 -14.78 -6.99
C HIS A 12 6.20 -14.07 -8.12
N ARG A 13 5.64 -14.86 -9.03
CA ARG A 13 4.79 -14.37 -10.10
C ARG A 13 3.34 -14.39 -9.65
N VAL A 14 2.68 -13.26 -9.74
CA VAL A 14 1.22 -13.15 -9.56
C VAL A 14 0.61 -13.01 -10.95
N HIS A 15 0.03 -14.11 -11.42
CA HIS A 15 -0.55 -14.19 -12.74
C HIS A 15 -1.80 -13.32 -12.89
N TYR A 16 -1.79 -12.51 -13.93
CA TYR A 16 -2.89 -11.61 -14.23
C TYR A 16 -3.18 -11.53 -15.74
N TYR A 17 -4.46 -11.31 -16.10
CA TYR A 17 -4.93 -11.39 -17.49
C TYR A 17 -5.61 -10.10 -18.01
N GLU A 18 -5.99 -9.13 -17.16
CA GLU A 18 -7.04 -8.15 -17.51
C GLU A 18 -6.86 -6.66 -17.08
N ASP A 19 -5.75 -5.93 -17.16
CA ASP A 19 -5.62 -4.50 -16.72
C ASP A 19 -6.47 -3.93 -15.52
N ASP A 20 -6.97 -4.74 -14.57
CA ASP A 20 -7.73 -4.37 -13.37
C ASP A 20 -6.80 -4.41 -12.14
N GLU A 21 -6.47 -3.23 -11.63
CA GLU A 21 -5.58 -3.04 -10.50
C GLU A 21 -6.13 -3.67 -9.21
N ASP A 22 -7.47 -3.72 -9.03
CA ASP A 22 -8.10 -4.28 -7.84
C ASP A 22 -7.95 -5.80 -7.82
N GLU A 23 -8.16 -6.47 -8.94
CA GLU A 23 -7.96 -7.93 -9.04
C GLU A 23 -6.48 -8.30 -8.86
N VAL A 24 -5.55 -7.49 -9.37
CA VAL A 24 -4.11 -7.66 -9.13
C VAL A 24 -3.79 -7.55 -7.64
N TYR A 25 -4.34 -6.55 -6.96
CA TYR A 25 -4.18 -6.37 -5.53
C TYR A 25 -4.72 -7.58 -4.75
N GLU A 26 -5.92 -8.06 -5.06
CA GLU A 26 -6.53 -9.22 -4.42
C GLU A 26 -5.67 -10.50 -4.59
N LYS A 27 -5.15 -10.75 -5.79
CA LYS A 27 -4.27 -11.90 -6.05
C LYS A 27 -2.94 -11.78 -5.30
N LYS A 28 -2.34 -10.58 -5.24
CA LYS A 28 -1.15 -10.34 -4.41
C LYS A 28 -1.44 -10.56 -2.93
N MET A 29 -2.59 -10.10 -2.44
CA MET A 29 -3.02 -10.31 -1.06
C MET A 29 -3.25 -11.79 -0.75
N LYS A 30 -3.88 -12.54 -1.66
CA LYS A 30 -4.03 -13.98 -1.52
C LYS A 30 -2.67 -14.69 -1.42
N LEU A 31 -1.74 -14.37 -2.31
CA LEU A 31 -0.37 -14.90 -2.27
C LEU A 31 0.34 -14.54 -0.95
N LEU A 32 0.18 -13.30 -0.49
CA LEU A 32 0.71 -12.87 0.81
C LEU A 32 0.18 -13.75 1.93
N LEU A 33 -1.15 -13.90 2.03
CA LEU A 33 -1.83 -14.71 3.04
C LEU A 33 -1.46 -16.20 2.96
N ASP A 34 -1.11 -16.72 1.79
CA ASP A 34 -0.62 -18.10 1.63
C ASP A 34 0.82 -18.27 2.17
N ILE A 35 1.65 -17.22 2.08
CA ILE A 35 3.05 -17.23 2.50
C ILE A 35 3.19 -17.00 4.01
N LEU A 36 2.35 -16.14 4.63
CA LEU A 36 2.46 -15.78 6.05
C LEU A 36 2.37 -16.99 7.02
N PRO A 37 1.48 -17.99 6.85
CA PRO A 37 1.44 -19.18 7.70
C PRO A 37 2.73 -20.01 7.63
N ILE A 38 3.39 -20.06 6.47
CA ILE A 38 4.64 -20.81 6.28
C ILE A 38 5.76 -20.18 7.10
N ILE A 39 5.75 -18.85 7.22
CA ILE A 39 6.66 -18.06 8.04
C ILE A 39 6.34 -18.29 9.52
N ALA A 40 5.08 -18.09 9.92
CA ALA A 40 4.66 -18.21 11.32
C ALA A 40 4.90 -19.62 11.92
N LYS A 41 4.80 -20.69 11.12
CA LYS A 41 5.03 -22.08 11.58
C LYS A 41 6.49 -22.38 11.96
N LYS A 42 7.47 -21.58 11.52
CA LYS A 42 8.90 -21.81 11.79
C LYS A 42 9.36 -21.39 13.18
N LYS A 43 8.55 -21.60 14.23
CA LYS A 43 8.87 -21.59 15.69
C LYS A 43 9.67 -20.41 16.29
N LYS A 44 10.15 -19.45 15.52
CA LYS A 44 10.73 -18.20 15.96
C LYS A 44 9.87 -17.08 15.42
N PHE A 45 9.55 -16.14 16.29
CA PHE A 45 8.96 -14.87 15.93
C PHE A 45 9.77 -14.24 14.78
N GLU A 46 9.19 -14.18 13.58
CA GLU A 46 9.82 -13.66 12.37
C GLU A 46 9.19 -12.29 12.07
N ARG A 47 9.91 -11.20 12.36
CA ARG A 47 9.43 -9.85 12.03
C ARG A 47 9.40 -9.72 10.53
N THR A 48 8.26 -9.28 9.99
CA THR A 48 8.07 -9.14 8.55
C THR A 48 7.68 -7.72 8.19
N ILE A 49 8.45 -7.10 7.30
CA ILE A 49 8.12 -5.79 6.72
C ILE A 49 7.64 -5.97 5.28
N ILE A 50 6.42 -5.54 5.01
CA ILE A 50 5.78 -5.55 3.69
C ILE A 50 5.93 -4.16 3.10
N LEU A 51 6.71 -4.06 2.03
CA LEU A 51 7.04 -2.81 1.36
C LEU A 51 6.05 -2.54 0.22
N THR A 52 5.39 -1.39 0.27
CA THR A 52 4.51 -0.90 -0.80
C THR A 52 5.09 0.37 -1.40
N GLN A 53 4.80 0.59 -2.68
CA GLN A 53 5.18 1.79 -3.40
C GLN A 53 4.24 2.95 -3.05
N ASP A 54 2.92 2.70 -3.05
CA ASP A 54 1.92 3.72 -2.74
C ASP A 54 1.57 3.73 -1.25
N ASP A 55 1.66 4.92 -0.64
CA ASP A 55 1.23 5.19 0.74
C ASP A 55 -0.27 4.90 0.94
N LYS A 56 -1.09 4.95 -0.13
CA LYS A 56 -2.52 4.61 -0.10
C LYS A 56 -2.77 3.12 0.12
N LEU A 57 -1.90 2.25 -0.38
CA LEU A 57 -2.04 0.80 -0.24
C LEU A 57 -1.66 0.30 1.15
N ILE A 58 -0.89 1.09 1.91
CA ILE A 58 -0.48 0.75 3.28
C ILE A 58 -1.70 0.50 4.17
N PRO A 59 -2.62 1.45 4.41
CA PRO A 59 -3.77 1.22 5.29
C PRO A 59 -4.67 0.08 4.78
N LEU A 60 -4.84 -0.06 3.47
CA LEU A 60 -5.64 -1.15 2.88
C LEU A 60 -5.02 -2.52 3.19
N THR A 61 -3.71 -2.66 2.98
CA THR A 61 -2.96 -3.89 3.26
C THR A 61 -2.92 -4.18 4.76
N THR A 62 -2.69 -3.16 5.60
CA THR A 62 -2.76 -3.31 7.06
C THR A 62 -4.14 -3.79 7.50
N CYS A 63 -5.20 -3.20 6.97
CA CYS A 63 -6.58 -3.56 7.30
C CYS A 63 -6.86 -5.01 6.92
N ASN A 64 -6.56 -5.39 5.67
CA ASN A 64 -6.75 -6.76 5.20
C ASN A 64 -5.99 -7.80 6.05
N LEU A 65 -4.76 -7.51 6.44
CA LEU A 65 -3.99 -8.39 7.32
C LEU A 65 -4.64 -8.54 8.71
N ASN A 66 -5.05 -7.43 9.31
CA ASN A 66 -5.73 -7.44 10.61
C ASN A 66 -7.08 -8.18 10.54
N CYS A 67 -7.87 -7.99 9.48
CA CYS A 67 -9.12 -8.72 9.24
C CYS A 67 -8.90 -10.24 9.08
N ASN A 68 -7.73 -10.65 8.59
CA ASN A 68 -7.33 -12.06 8.49
C ASN A 68 -6.61 -12.58 9.75
N GLY A 69 -6.65 -11.83 10.86
CA GLY A 69 -6.09 -12.25 12.15
C GLY A 69 -4.58 -12.01 12.32
N TYR A 70 -3.92 -11.35 11.37
CA TYR A 70 -2.51 -10.99 11.46
C TYR A 70 -2.35 -9.61 12.09
N LYS A 71 -1.79 -9.55 13.31
CA LYS A 71 -1.45 -8.29 13.98
C LYS A 71 -0.43 -7.52 13.15
N CYS A 72 -0.91 -6.49 12.44
CA CYS A 72 -0.13 -5.69 11.53
C CYS A 72 -0.24 -4.21 11.87
N MET A 73 0.87 -3.49 11.73
CA MET A 73 0.91 -2.03 11.87
C MET A 73 1.35 -1.33 10.59
N ALA A 74 1.09 -0.02 10.52
CA ALA A 74 1.31 0.80 9.34
C ALA A 74 2.39 1.87 9.57
N PHE A 75 3.35 1.94 8.65
CA PHE A 75 4.39 2.97 8.57
C PHE A 75 4.36 3.68 7.21
N PRO A 76 3.39 4.58 7.00
CA PRO A 76 3.35 5.39 5.78
C PRO A 76 4.43 6.47 5.80
N GLU A 77 4.84 6.96 4.62
CA GLU A 77 5.84 8.02 4.51
C GLU A 77 5.42 9.28 5.29
N ARG A 78 4.12 9.61 5.26
CA ARG A 78 3.58 10.76 6.02
C ARG A 78 3.81 10.67 7.54
N ALA A 79 4.09 9.49 8.09
CA ALA A 79 4.41 9.34 9.50
C ALA A 79 5.71 10.06 9.89
N LEU A 80 6.61 10.35 8.93
CA LEU A 80 7.79 11.20 9.14
C LEU A 80 7.48 12.62 9.59
N LYS A 81 6.26 13.11 9.29
CA LYS A 81 5.82 14.45 9.66
C LYS A 81 5.12 14.50 11.02
N GLN A 82 4.84 13.34 11.62
CA GLN A 82 4.20 13.24 12.93
C GLN A 82 5.24 13.43 14.04
N GLU A 83 4.78 13.71 15.25
CA GLU A 83 5.65 13.80 16.43
C GLU A 83 6.47 12.51 16.59
N CYS A 84 7.80 12.65 16.74
CA CYS A 84 8.72 11.52 16.83
C CYS A 84 8.31 10.48 17.88
N SER A 85 7.72 10.93 19.00
CA SER A 85 7.26 10.08 20.11
C SER A 85 6.28 8.98 19.70
N ILE A 86 5.35 9.27 18.77
CA ILE A 86 4.34 8.30 18.31
C ILE A 86 4.99 7.24 17.42
N MET A 87 5.90 7.66 16.53
CA MET A 87 6.62 6.73 15.66
C MET A 87 7.55 5.83 16.47
N GLU A 88 8.27 6.39 17.45
CA GLU A 88 9.14 5.65 18.36
C GLU A 88 8.37 4.60 19.16
N ALA A 89 7.21 4.96 19.74
CA ALA A 89 6.36 4.00 20.46
C ALA A 89 5.91 2.84 19.56
N LYS A 90 5.50 3.14 18.32
CA LYS A 90 5.13 2.11 17.33
C LYS A 90 6.30 1.22 16.93
N LEU A 91 7.48 1.81 16.72
CA LEU A 91 8.69 1.03 16.43
C LEU A 91 9.03 0.12 17.61
N GLU A 92 8.86 0.58 18.84
CA GLU A 92 9.09 -0.22 20.04
C GLU A 92 8.09 -1.39 20.17
N GLU A 93 6.81 -1.18 19.83
CA GLU A 93 5.83 -2.27 19.74
C GLU A 93 6.18 -3.30 18.66
N PHE A 94 6.70 -2.85 17.51
CA PHE A 94 7.21 -3.74 16.45
C PHE A 94 8.43 -4.54 16.93
N ARG A 95 9.36 -3.87 17.64
CA ARG A 95 10.59 -4.48 18.17
C ARG A 95 10.30 -5.60 19.16
N ASN A 96 9.41 -5.33 20.11
CA ASN A 96 9.02 -6.27 21.16
C ASN A 96 8.11 -7.39 20.65
N GLY A 97 7.67 -7.29 19.40
CA GLY A 97 6.88 -8.31 18.74
C GLY A 97 5.41 -8.33 19.09
N THR A 98 4.90 -7.22 19.65
CA THR A 98 3.47 -6.98 19.79
C THR A 98 2.79 -7.04 18.42
N PHE A 99 3.46 -6.48 17.40
CA PHE A 99 3.06 -6.54 15.99
C PHE A 99 4.14 -7.27 15.18
N PRO A 100 3.98 -8.57 14.82
CA PRO A 100 4.93 -9.29 13.98
C PRO A 100 5.03 -8.75 12.55
N PHE A 101 3.98 -8.10 12.06
CA PHE A 101 3.88 -7.59 10.69
C PHE A 101 3.84 -6.06 10.67
N ALA A 102 4.50 -5.49 9.69
CA ALA A 102 4.47 -4.07 9.41
C ALA A 102 4.35 -3.81 7.92
N THR A 103 3.38 -3.02 7.49
CA THR A 103 3.32 -2.48 6.12
C THR A 103 4.02 -1.13 6.11
N CYS A 104 4.98 -0.93 5.22
CA CYS A 104 5.89 0.21 5.21
C CYS A 104 6.04 0.77 3.80
N SER A 105 6.06 2.10 3.70
CA SER A 105 6.37 2.77 2.44
C SER A 105 7.83 2.54 2.05
N MET A 106 8.08 2.23 0.78
CA MET A 106 9.45 2.19 0.26
C MET A 106 10.18 3.53 0.42
N ALA A 107 9.46 4.65 0.32
CA ALA A 107 10.04 5.98 0.54
C ALA A 107 10.51 6.15 1.99
N LEU A 108 9.79 5.59 2.95
CA LEU A 108 10.18 5.60 4.36
C LEU A 108 11.45 4.78 4.59
N LEU A 109 11.53 3.56 4.04
CA LEU A 109 12.73 2.71 4.16
C LEU A 109 14.00 3.39 3.60
N LYS A 110 13.87 4.17 2.52
CA LYS A 110 14.99 4.95 1.95
C LYS A 110 15.46 6.10 2.83
N LYS A 111 14.55 6.70 3.62
CA LYS A 111 14.80 7.92 4.39
C LYS A 111 15.17 7.63 5.85
N VAL A 112 14.61 6.57 6.43
CA VAL A 112 14.76 6.26 7.85
C VAL A 112 15.84 5.21 8.03
N ALA A 113 17.04 5.67 8.40
CA ALA A 113 18.11 4.78 8.82
C ALA A 113 17.68 3.85 9.97
N GLU A 114 16.83 4.38 10.87
CA GLU A 114 16.40 3.74 12.12
C GLU A 114 15.34 2.64 11.96
N LEU A 115 14.77 2.43 10.77
CA LEU A 115 13.86 1.29 10.59
C LEU A 115 14.68 0.01 10.76
N GLU A 116 14.47 -0.67 11.87
CA GLU A 116 15.30 -1.79 12.29
C GLU A 116 15.22 -2.96 11.30
N LEU A 117 16.25 -3.80 11.30
CA LEU A 117 16.29 -5.00 10.50
C LEU A 117 15.18 -5.99 10.91
N ALA A 118 14.27 -6.26 9.98
CA ALA A 118 13.32 -7.36 10.07
C ALA A 118 13.97 -8.68 9.62
N ASP A 119 13.39 -9.81 10.04
CA ASP A 119 13.82 -11.14 9.59
C ASP A 119 13.44 -11.40 8.12
N HIS A 120 12.33 -10.79 7.71
CA HIS A 120 11.74 -10.96 6.39
C HIS A 120 11.26 -9.64 5.79
N TYR A 121 11.58 -9.41 4.52
CA TYR A 121 11.02 -8.32 3.73
C TYR A 121 10.21 -8.87 2.57
N ILE A 122 9.03 -8.31 2.34
CA ILE A 122 8.18 -8.64 1.19
C ILE A 122 8.02 -7.36 0.37
N PHE A 123 8.56 -7.34 -0.84
CA PHE A 123 8.29 -6.30 -1.82
C PHE A 123 6.94 -6.63 -2.46
N PHE A 124 5.87 -6.03 -1.92
CA PHE A 124 4.50 -6.24 -2.40
C PHE A 124 4.29 -5.62 -3.79
N GLU A 125 5.05 -4.56 -4.07
CA GLU A 125 5.16 -3.91 -5.37
C GLU A 125 6.63 -3.76 -5.73
N LEU A 126 6.94 -3.59 -7.01
CA LEU A 126 8.27 -3.13 -7.41
C LEU A 126 8.36 -1.61 -7.25
N PRO A 127 9.56 -1.05 -6.98
CA PRO A 127 9.76 0.39 -6.95
C PRO A 127 9.38 1.06 -8.30
N ILE A 128 9.03 2.35 -8.25
CA ILE A 128 8.78 3.17 -9.46
C ILE A 128 10.02 3.18 -10.33
N GLU A 129 11.15 3.58 -9.72
CA GLU A 129 12.42 3.74 -10.40
C GLU A 129 13.17 2.42 -10.42
N VAL A 130 13.63 2.01 -11.61
CA VAL A 130 14.43 0.78 -11.79
C VAL A 130 15.68 0.80 -10.91
N SER A 131 16.30 1.97 -10.75
CA SER A 131 17.49 2.16 -9.90
C SER A 131 17.22 1.91 -8.41
N ASP A 132 15.98 2.04 -7.96
CA ASP A 132 15.61 1.82 -6.56
C ASP A 132 15.52 0.33 -6.20
N ILE A 133 15.36 -0.58 -7.17
CA ILE A 133 15.36 -2.03 -6.91
C ILE A 133 16.67 -2.44 -6.24
N ARG A 134 17.80 -2.15 -6.90
CA ARG A 134 19.14 -2.42 -6.38
C ARG A 134 19.37 -1.70 -5.06
N ARG A 135 19.07 -0.41 -5.00
CA ARG A 135 19.31 0.43 -3.83
C ARG A 135 18.58 -0.08 -2.58
N LEU A 136 17.31 -0.47 -2.72
CA LEU A 136 16.53 -0.98 -1.59
C LEU A 136 17.05 -2.35 -1.11
N LEU A 137 17.43 -3.23 -2.03
CA LEU A 137 18.06 -4.51 -1.69
C LEU A 137 19.37 -4.28 -0.92
N GLU A 138 20.25 -3.39 -1.40
CA GLU A 138 21.50 -3.06 -0.72
C GLU A 138 21.27 -2.45 0.68
N ILE A 139 20.22 -1.65 0.88
CA ILE A 139 19.85 -1.10 2.20
C ILE A 139 19.50 -2.22 3.19
N VAL A 140 18.66 -3.19 2.79
CA VAL A 140 18.27 -4.27 3.71
C VAL A 140 19.39 -5.28 3.93
N GLU A 141 20.18 -5.56 2.89
CA GLU A 141 21.34 -6.46 2.95
C GLU A 141 22.44 -5.89 3.85
N SER A 142 22.80 -4.62 3.69
CA SER A 142 23.81 -3.98 4.54
C SER A 142 23.41 -3.97 6.02
N LYS A 143 22.10 -3.80 6.31
CA LYS A 143 21.56 -3.93 7.68
C LYS A 143 21.69 -5.35 8.21
N ALA A 144 21.46 -6.37 7.37
CA ALA A 144 21.59 -7.78 7.75
C ALA A 144 23.03 -8.20 8.00
N ASP A 145 23.94 -7.79 7.12
CA ASP A 145 25.37 -8.06 7.24
C ASP A 145 25.96 -7.42 8.51
N ALA A 146 25.53 -6.20 8.85
CA ALA A 146 26.00 -5.50 10.05
C ALA A 146 25.70 -6.22 11.37
N VAL A 147 24.67 -7.09 11.39
CA VAL A 147 24.27 -7.87 12.58
C VAL A 147 24.42 -9.38 12.37
N GLU A 148 25.09 -9.80 11.29
CA GLU A 148 25.30 -11.20 10.90
C GLU A 148 24.02 -12.05 10.92
N LYS A 149 22.89 -11.45 10.53
CA LYS A 149 21.56 -12.09 10.61
C LYS A 149 21.12 -12.62 9.26
N PHE A 150 20.54 -13.82 9.26
CA PHE A 150 19.90 -14.35 8.07
C PHE A 150 18.67 -13.51 7.67
N LEU A 151 18.65 -13.03 6.43
CA LEU A 151 17.61 -12.19 5.87
C LEU A 151 16.83 -12.92 4.76
N ARG A 152 15.51 -12.96 4.87
CA ARG A 152 14.65 -13.40 3.77
C ARG A 152 14.09 -12.19 3.02
N ILE A 153 14.05 -12.27 1.69
CA ILE A 153 13.41 -11.28 0.83
C ILE A 153 12.52 -12.03 -0.16
N ASP A 154 11.24 -11.69 -0.19
CA ASP A 154 10.30 -12.13 -1.23
C ASP A 154 9.88 -10.91 -2.07
N VAL A 155 9.88 -11.05 -3.39
CA VAL A 155 9.47 -9.99 -4.33
C VAL A 155 8.28 -10.49 -5.12
N PHE A 156 7.19 -9.73 -5.11
CA PHE A 156 6.01 -10.02 -5.92
C PHE A 156 6.10 -9.25 -7.23
N THR A 157 5.91 -9.97 -8.33
CA THR A 157 5.95 -9.43 -9.69
C THR A 157 4.68 -9.81 -10.43
N THR A 158 4.24 -8.95 -11.33
CA THR A 158 3.07 -9.17 -12.20
C THR A 158 3.46 -8.93 -13.65
N GLU A 159 2.61 -9.38 -14.57
CA GLU A 159 2.76 -9.07 -16.00
C GLU A 159 2.61 -7.58 -16.33
N LEU A 160 2.08 -6.76 -15.41
CA LEU A 160 1.93 -5.31 -15.56
C LEU A 160 3.19 -4.52 -15.20
N ASP A 161 4.16 -5.13 -14.51
CA ASP A 161 5.42 -4.46 -14.19
C ASP A 161 6.24 -4.21 -15.46
N ASP A 162 6.87 -3.03 -15.55
CA ASP A 162 7.70 -2.66 -16.69
C ASP A 162 8.83 -3.67 -16.95
N ARG A 163 9.13 -3.92 -18.23
CA ARG A 163 10.19 -4.84 -18.65
C ARG A 163 11.54 -4.50 -18.01
N ASP A 164 11.86 -3.21 -17.92
CA ASP A 164 13.11 -2.74 -17.34
C ASP A 164 13.24 -3.13 -15.85
N LYS A 165 12.12 -3.22 -15.12
CA LYS A 165 12.11 -3.67 -13.71
C LYS A 165 12.37 -5.17 -13.61
N TRP A 166 11.81 -5.96 -14.52
CA TRP A 166 12.09 -7.41 -14.60
C TRP A 166 13.55 -7.67 -14.94
N ASP A 167 14.09 -7.00 -15.96
CA ASP A 167 15.48 -7.15 -16.37
C ASP A 167 16.45 -6.70 -15.25
N ALA A 168 16.11 -5.64 -14.51
CA ALA A 168 16.85 -5.25 -13.32
C ALA A 168 16.78 -6.33 -12.23
N LEU A 169 15.61 -6.93 -11.96
CA LEU A 169 15.50 -8.00 -10.97
C LEU A 169 16.29 -9.26 -11.37
N VAL A 170 16.31 -9.61 -12.66
CA VAL A 170 17.14 -10.69 -13.21
C VAL A 170 18.62 -10.38 -12.97
N LEU A 171 19.05 -9.16 -13.29
CA LEU A 171 20.43 -8.72 -13.07
C LEU A 171 20.81 -8.78 -11.58
N GLU A 172 19.93 -8.33 -10.69
CA GLU A 172 20.17 -8.37 -9.24
C GLU A 172 20.27 -9.80 -8.69
N LEU A 173 19.46 -10.74 -9.20
CA LEU A 173 19.54 -12.16 -8.87
C LEU A 173 20.84 -12.81 -9.39
N ASP A 174 21.21 -12.54 -10.64
CA ASP A 174 22.44 -13.07 -11.26
C ASP A 174 23.70 -12.53 -10.55
N ASN A 175 23.73 -11.23 -10.23
CA ASN A 175 24.81 -10.59 -9.46
C ASN A 175 25.02 -11.25 -8.10
N ARG A 176 23.93 -11.72 -7.47
CA ARG A 176 23.92 -12.41 -6.17
C ARG A 176 24.06 -13.93 -6.29
N LYS A 177 24.29 -14.44 -7.51
CA LYS A 177 24.40 -15.88 -7.82
C LYS A 177 23.17 -16.67 -7.34
N MET A 178 22.00 -16.05 -7.39
CA MET A 178 20.73 -16.67 -7.01
C MET A 178 20.07 -17.33 -8.22
N LYS A 179 19.20 -18.31 -7.96
CA LYS A 179 18.44 -18.97 -9.02
C LYS A 179 17.43 -17.99 -9.62
N VAL A 180 17.65 -17.59 -10.86
CA VAL A 180 16.66 -16.85 -11.64
C VAL A 180 15.50 -17.77 -12.02
N ALA A 181 14.27 -17.37 -11.69
CA ALA A 181 13.07 -18.11 -12.09
C ALA A 181 12.91 -18.03 -13.61
N SER A 182 12.53 -19.15 -14.25
CA SER A 182 12.43 -19.22 -15.72
C SER A 182 11.45 -18.19 -16.28
N PHE A 183 10.34 -17.97 -15.57
CA PHE A 183 9.32 -17.00 -15.99
C PHE A 183 9.87 -15.58 -16.16
N LEU A 184 10.89 -15.17 -15.38
CA LEU A 184 11.50 -13.84 -15.52
C LEU A 184 12.24 -13.67 -16.86
N ARG A 185 12.69 -14.79 -17.46
CA ARG A 185 13.35 -14.81 -18.76
C ARG A 185 12.38 -15.05 -19.92
N GLU A 186 11.26 -15.73 -19.66
CA GLU A 186 10.33 -16.28 -20.66
C GLU A 186 9.19 -15.35 -21.07
N GLN A 187 9.22 -14.04 -20.79
CA GLN A 187 8.06 -13.22 -21.16
C GLN A 187 7.78 -13.27 -22.67
N PRO A 188 6.50 -13.49 -23.05
CA PRO A 188 6.11 -13.45 -24.45
C PRO A 188 6.33 -12.03 -24.97
N ASP A 189 7.04 -11.92 -26.10
CA ASP A 189 7.25 -10.66 -26.86
C ASP A 189 5.91 -10.01 -27.33
N GLU A 190 4.76 -10.61 -27.01
CA GLU A 190 3.43 -10.26 -27.49
C GLU A 190 2.86 -8.96 -26.90
N THR A 191 3.41 -8.44 -25.79
CA THR A 191 3.07 -7.09 -25.30
C THR A 191 3.82 -5.98 -26.05
N ARG A 192 4.66 -6.31 -27.05
CA ARG A 192 5.05 -5.35 -28.10
C ARG A 192 3.90 -5.02 -29.05
N LYS A 193 2.67 -4.80 -28.54
CA LYS A 193 1.79 -3.86 -29.24
C LYS A 193 2.53 -2.54 -29.16
N PRO A 194 3.01 -1.98 -30.29
CA PRO A 194 3.63 -0.66 -30.26
C PRO A 194 2.62 0.22 -29.55
N ARG A 195 3.01 0.79 -28.41
CA ARG A 195 2.24 1.81 -27.71
C ARG A 195 1.95 2.81 -28.81
N SER A 196 0.72 2.76 -29.34
CA SER A 196 0.35 3.58 -30.47
C SER A 196 0.64 4.96 -29.97
N THR A 197 1.65 5.57 -30.56
CA THR A 197 1.96 6.96 -30.32
C THR A 197 0.78 7.67 -30.93
N SER A 198 -0.32 7.73 -30.19
CA SER A 198 -1.34 8.73 -30.34
C SER A 198 -0.56 10.00 -30.10
N GLN A 199 0.05 10.49 -31.18
CA GLN A 199 0.36 11.87 -31.36
C GLN A 199 -0.97 12.55 -31.07
N GLU A 200 -1.15 12.96 -29.81
CA GLU A 200 -1.86 14.17 -29.52
C GLU A 200 -1.15 15.24 -30.36
N SER A 201 -1.64 15.38 -31.59
CA SER A 201 -1.43 16.57 -32.38
C SER A 201 -1.86 17.70 -31.48
N VAL A 202 -0.86 18.37 -30.91
CA VAL A 202 -0.99 19.65 -30.25
C VAL A 202 -1.57 20.60 -31.28
N SER A 203 -2.90 20.60 -31.36
CA SER A 203 -3.66 21.60 -32.08
C SER A 203 -3.45 22.89 -31.31
N SER A 204 -2.69 23.78 -31.91
CA SER A 204 -2.40 25.14 -31.49
C SER A 204 -3.70 25.93 -31.29
N ARG A 205 -4.41 25.71 -30.18
CA ARG A 205 -5.46 26.60 -29.71
C ARG A 205 -4.78 27.78 -29.03
N LYS A 206 -4.79 28.90 -29.75
CA LYS A 206 -4.53 30.25 -29.26
C LYS A 206 -5.05 30.40 -27.82
N THR A 207 -4.12 30.73 -26.93
CA THR A 207 -4.36 31.14 -25.56
C THR A 207 -5.21 32.42 -25.52
N GLU A 208 -6.51 32.28 -25.31
CA GLU A 208 -7.29 33.34 -24.66
C GLU A 208 -6.98 33.29 -23.16
N LYS A 209 -6.38 34.38 -22.66
CA LYS A 209 -6.08 34.60 -21.25
C LYS A 209 -7.38 34.62 -20.44
N ARG A 210 -7.80 33.47 -19.92
CA ARG A 210 -8.73 33.41 -18.79
C ARG A 210 -7.99 33.91 -17.55
N GLN A 211 -8.33 35.12 -17.11
CA GLN A 211 -7.96 35.62 -15.80
C GLN A 211 -8.47 34.64 -14.73
N ARG A 212 -7.55 33.98 -14.04
CA ARG A 212 -7.87 33.25 -12.81
C ARG A 212 -8.14 34.30 -11.73
N THR A 213 -9.39 34.37 -11.28
CA THR A 213 -9.71 35.07 -10.04
C THR A 213 -9.07 34.32 -8.86
N PRO A 214 -8.59 35.06 -7.83
CA PRO A 214 -7.99 34.45 -6.67
C PRO A 214 -9.05 33.70 -5.87
N THR A 215 -8.78 32.45 -5.50
CA THR A 215 -9.55 31.73 -4.48
C THR A 215 -9.01 32.08 -3.09
N PRO A 216 -9.78 32.77 -2.24
CA PRO A 216 -9.77 32.51 -0.82
C PRO A 216 -10.78 31.38 -0.55
N THR A 217 -10.34 30.29 0.09
CA THR A 217 -11.23 29.23 0.55
C THR A 217 -11.19 29.22 2.07
N SER A 218 -12.07 30.02 2.66
CA SER A 218 -12.29 30.06 4.10
C SER A 218 -13.73 29.65 4.38
N ILE A 219 -13.92 28.68 5.26
CA ILE A 219 -15.25 28.26 5.75
C ILE A 219 -15.96 29.37 6.53
N TYR A 220 -15.27 30.46 6.86
CA TYR A 220 -15.82 31.62 7.55
C TYR A 220 -16.67 32.55 6.66
N ASP A 221 -16.77 32.28 5.35
CA ASP A 221 -17.59 33.06 4.40
C ASP A 221 -19.08 32.65 4.39
N ILE A 222 -19.51 31.76 5.30
CA ILE A 222 -20.91 31.37 5.46
C ILE A 222 -21.62 32.43 6.32
N HIS A 223 -22.41 33.29 5.66
CA HIS A 223 -23.21 34.31 6.35
C HIS A 223 -24.65 33.84 6.61
N VAL A 224 -25.17 34.23 7.78
CA VAL A 224 -26.59 34.05 8.14
C VAL A 224 -27.39 35.20 7.54
N SER A 225 -28.45 34.87 6.80
CA SER A 225 -29.35 35.86 6.22
C SER A 225 -30.27 36.46 7.31
N ALA A 226 -30.86 37.63 7.05
CA ALA A 226 -31.73 38.31 8.02
C ALA A 226 -32.98 37.51 8.45
N ASP A 227 -33.35 36.48 7.68
CA ASP A 227 -34.41 35.50 7.96
C ASP A 227 -33.91 34.26 8.74
N GLY A 228 -32.67 34.28 9.23
CA GLY A 228 -32.06 33.20 10.01
C GLY A 228 -31.57 32.01 9.19
N LYS A 229 -31.60 32.08 7.85
CA LYS A 229 -31.19 30.97 6.98
C LYS A 229 -29.73 31.08 6.53
N TYR A 230 -29.03 29.96 6.56
CA TYR A 230 -27.67 29.84 6.03
C TYR A 230 -27.71 29.74 4.51
N ARG A 231 -26.98 30.61 3.82
CA ARG A 231 -26.83 30.54 2.35
C ARG A 231 -25.50 29.90 2.01
N VAL A 232 -25.54 28.64 1.59
CA VAL A 232 -24.38 27.89 1.12
C VAL A 232 -24.23 28.12 -0.39
N PRO A 233 -23.09 28.64 -0.88
CA PRO A 233 -22.87 28.81 -2.31
C PRO A 233 -22.94 27.46 -3.04
N ALA A 234 -23.64 27.42 -4.19
CA ALA A 234 -23.95 26.19 -4.94
C ALA A 234 -22.73 25.31 -5.26
N LYS A 235 -21.53 25.90 -5.37
CA LYS A 235 -20.26 25.17 -5.58
C LYS A 235 -19.88 24.20 -4.45
N PHE A 236 -20.47 24.34 -3.26
CA PHE A 236 -20.28 23.41 -2.14
C PHE A 236 -21.30 22.28 -2.12
N LEU A 237 -22.39 22.39 -2.90
CA LEU A 237 -23.35 21.32 -3.09
C LEU A 237 -22.82 20.43 -4.22
N LYS A 238 -22.00 19.43 -3.87
CA LYS A 238 -21.67 18.33 -4.78
C LYS A 238 -22.92 17.49 -4.94
N PHE A 239 -23.73 17.80 -5.95
CA PHE A 239 -24.74 16.88 -6.41
C PHE A 239 -24.01 15.72 -7.07
N SER A 240 -23.90 14.59 -6.36
CA SER A 240 -23.61 13.32 -7.02
C SER A 240 -24.72 13.12 -8.04
N THR A 241 -24.38 13.16 -9.32
CA THR A 241 -25.23 12.65 -10.38
C THR A 241 -25.43 11.16 -10.11
N LEU A 242 -26.46 10.85 -9.33
CA LEU A 242 -27.08 9.54 -9.30
C LEU A 242 -27.68 9.37 -10.69
N SER A 243 -27.01 8.53 -11.48
CA SER A 243 -27.59 7.90 -12.64
C SER A 243 -28.79 7.08 -12.15
N ASP A 244 -29.98 7.61 -12.41
CA ASP A 244 -31.24 6.88 -12.42
C ASP A 244 -31.14 5.79 -13.50
N ASP A 245 -31.01 4.53 -13.10
CA ASP A 245 -31.36 3.32 -13.88
C ASP A 245 -31.11 2.09 -13.00
N ASP A 246 -32.01 1.79 -12.05
CA ASP A 246 -32.36 0.41 -11.73
C ASP A 246 -33.68 0.36 -10.92
N ASP A 247 -34.79 0.18 -11.63
CA ASP A 247 -36.07 -0.25 -11.07
C ASP A 247 -35.94 -1.74 -10.66
N SER A 248 -35.47 -1.98 -9.44
CA SER A 248 -35.60 -3.28 -8.77
C SER A 248 -36.50 -3.15 -7.55
N ASP A 249 -37.77 -3.47 -7.78
CA ASP A 249 -38.86 -3.64 -6.81
C ASP A 249 -38.62 -4.91 -5.97
N ASP A 250 -37.79 -4.79 -4.93
CA ASP A 250 -37.71 -5.79 -3.86
C ASP A 250 -38.27 -5.18 -2.57
N GLY A 251 -39.54 -5.51 -2.31
CA GLY A 251 -40.26 -5.18 -1.09
C GLY A 251 -39.56 -5.70 0.16
N LEU A 252 -38.82 -4.80 0.82
CA LEU A 252 -38.34 -5.00 2.17
C LEU A 252 -39.47 -4.66 3.15
N GLU A 253 -40.09 -5.70 3.70
CA GLU A 253 -40.93 -5.60 4.89
C GLU A 253 -40.14 -4.92 6.00
N VAL A 254 -40.56 -3.70 6.36
CA VAL A 254 -40.08 -2.98 7.53
C VAL A 254 -40.54 -3.75 8.75
N VAL A 255 -39.66 -4.60 9.29
CA VAL A 255 -39.86 -5.17 10.61
C VAL A 255 -39.64 -4.03 11.61
N ASP A 256 -40.74 -3.43 12.07
CA ASP A 256 -40.78 -2.54 13.21
C ASP A 256 -40.17 -3.26 14.41
N ARG A 257 -38.86 -3.08 14.61
CA ARG A 257 -38.20 -3.41 15.87
C ARG A 257 -38.49 -2.27 16.81
N ASP A 258 -39.45 -2.49 17.70
CA ASP A 258 -39.69 -1.69 18.89
C ASP A 258 -38.35 -1.45 19.62
N TYR A 259 -37.80 -0.26 19.42
CA TYR A 259 -36.57 0.21 20.04
C TYR A 259 -36.92 0.54 21.50
N ASN A 260 -36.75 -0.43 22.39
CA ASN A 260 -37.03 -0.27 23.81
C ASN A 260 -35.96 0.65 24.45
N SER A 261 -36.26 1.94 24.52
CA SER A 261 -35.32 3.03 24.85
C SER A 261 -35.05 3.22 26.35
N GLU A 262 -35.18 2.17 27.18
CA GLU A 262 -35.01 2.28 28.65
C GLU A 262 -33.66 1.75 29.17
N GLU A 263 -32.74 1.31 28.31
CA GLU A 263 -31.37 1.01 28.77
C GLU A 263 -30.57 2.31 28.92
N GLU A 264 -30.70 2.91 30.10
CA GLU A 264 -29.90 4.02 30.58
C GLU A 264 -28.42 3.60 30.60
N TYR A 265 -27.64 4.15 29.66
CA TYR A 265 -26.21 3.88 29.55
C TYR A 265 -25.49 4.35 30.81
N LEU A 266 -25.16 3.41 31.69
CA LEU A 266 -24.32 3.69 32.85
C LEU A 266 -22.85 3.62 32.44
N PRO A 267 -22.09 4.72 32.59
CA PRO A 267 -20.69 4.71 32.22
C PRO A 267 -19.87 3.76 33.12
N PRO A 268 -18.74 3.22 32.63
CA PRO A 268 -18.02 2.11 33.27
C PRO A 268 -17.51 2.36 34.70
N TRP A 269 -17.44 3.62 35.12
CA TRP A 269 -17.02 4.03 36.48
C TRP A 269 -18.17 4.10 37.49
N MET A 270 -19.40 3.78 37.09
CA MET A 270 -20.58 3.71 37.97
C MET A 270 -20.98 2.28 38.34
N LEU A 271 -20.22 1.28 37.88
CA LEU A 271 -20.39 -0.11 38.26
C LEU A 271 -19.36 -0.43 39.35
N ASP A 272 -19.74 -0.24 40.61
CA ASP A 272 -18.97 -0.65 41.80
C ASP A 272 -19.00 -2.17 42.02
#